data_AF-A0A8H4FKN0-F1
#
_entry.id   AF-A0A8H4FKN0-F1
#
_cell.length_a   1.000
_cell.length_b   1.000
_cell.length_c   1.000
_cell.angle_alpha   90.00
_cell.angle_beta   90.00
_cell.angle_gamma   90.00
#
_symmetry.space_group_name_H-M   'P 1'
#
loop_
_entity.id
_entity.type
_entity.pdbx_description
1 polymer ?
#
loop_
_entity_poly.entity_id
_entity_poly.type
_entity_poly.pdbx_seq_one_letter_code
_entity_poly.pdbx_strand_id
1 'polypeptide(L)'
;MTSLQQCFVKEVIEQVKLIEVLPSSAENDNCDLGVHEFSDLAGLSSYVEDGRERDFTYRFISICQRNSWRPLQITKPMMELLIGGLELGDSLWELASCFYVRNMDVEEVFCMPFTERRTGSVVEAAYTIRYPEFKLESNKWVIRQTGVYHRTNFKTSQNLCVLFNPMPGAKASQKAQEWLFDHSRNSDFEPLWLHRVLHETYLPSWRSYIAYFERQFLPMALTTFATFIEEPSTQTSSHLTTLARLENRFLQIPAILSSSEDVLKELSELCKFGQNDKTQAAASPSSVDFENFRRQCGAFSRTASYLHQRAQTTAQLLANTLSFREQLDTRKQNENMLNLNKSVVFITTLTLLYLPPSFIATFFGMNFFDLDDENNRIVSTSMIWIYVVASVILTAATFIIYHMLLEGGPFGKRKMVLPKAGEWNQLKIWVRKRSTFAEKNALTV
;
A
#
# COMPACT_ATOMS: atom_id res chain seq x y z
N MET A 1 -11.70 27.88 -11.52
CA MET A 1 -12.55 27.87 -12.73
C MET A 1 -12.03 26.95 -13.84
N THR A 2 -10.71 26.81 -14.07
CA THR A 2 -10.14 25.86 -15.04
C THR A 2 -10.20 24.38 -14.63
N SER A 3 -10.33 24.05 -13.34
CA SER A 3 -10.40 22.65 -12.86
C SER A 3 -11.73 21.95 -13.18
N LEU A 4 -12.87 22.67 -13.11
CA LEU A 4 -14.20 22.09 -13.32
C LEU A 4 -14.48 21.68 -14.79
N GLN A 5 -13.73 22.20 -15.77
CA GLN A 5 -13.89 21.79 -17.17
C GLN A 5 -13.55 20.31 -17.40
N GLN A 6 -12.73 19.70 -16.53
CA GLN A 6 -12.36 18.29 -16.64
C GLN A 6 -13.41 17.34 -16.03
N CYS A 7 -14.44 17.88 -15.38
CA CYS A 7 -15.49 17.11 -14.70
C CYS A 7 -16.70 16.82 -15.60
N PHE A 8 -16.84 17.56 -16.70
CA PHE A 8 -18.00 17.51 -17.59
C PHE A 8 -17.62 17.09 -19.01
N VAL A 9 -18.55 16.40 -19.68
CA VAL A 9 -18.40 16.05 -21.09
C VAL A 9 -18.87 17.17 -22.01
N LYS A 10 -18.39 17.16 -23.25
CA LYS A 10 -18.89 18.05 -24.32
C LYS A 10 -20.22 17.56 -24.89
N GLU A 11 -20.36 16.25 -25.02
CA GLU A 11 -21.55 15.57 -25.53
C GLU A 11 -21.89 14.41 -24.59
N VAL A 12 -23.18 14.26 -24.29
CA VAL A 12 -23.70 13.20 -23.43
C VAL A 12 -23.88 11.94 -24.25
N ILE A 13 -23.29 10.83 -23.80
CA ILE A 13 -23.45 9.52 -24.43
C ILE A 13 -24.41 8.66 -23.59
N GLU A 14 -24.24 8.67 -22.27
CA GLU A 14 -25.13 8.00 -21.33
C GLU A 14 -26.15 9.01 -20.80
N GLN A 15 -27.43 8.69 -20.89
CA GLN A 15 -28.51 9.62 -20.57
C GLN A 15 -28.60 9.89 -19.06
N VAL A 16 -28.91 11.13 -18.70
CA VAL A 16 -29.24 11.50 -17.32
C VAL A 16 -30.64 10.98 -17.03
N LYS A 17 -30.78 10.12 -16.02
CA LYS A 17 -32.08 9.55 -15.65
C LYS A 17 -32.68 10.32 -14.49
N LEU A 18 -33.95 10.69 -14.60
CA LEU A 18 -34.72 11.37 -13.58
C LEU A 18 -35.98 10.55 -13.31
N ILE A 19 -36.25 10.28 -12.05
CA ILE A 19 -37.42 9.51 -11.60
C ILE A 19 -38.18 10.33 -10.58
N GLU A 20 -39.47 10.45 -10.78
CA GLU A 20 -40.37 11.19 -9.90
C GLU A 20 -41.47 10.30 -9.36
N VAL A 21 -41.73 10.47 -8.07
CA VAL A 21 -42.90 9.93 -7.38
C VAL A 21 -43.79 11.12 -7.00
N LEU A 22 -44.96 11.20 -7.62
CA LEU A 22 -45.95 12.23 -7.32
C LEU A 22 -46.67 11.93 -5.99
N PRO A 23 -47.25 12.94 -5.32
CA PRO A 23 -48.07 12.72 -4.14
C PRO A 23 -49.31 11.89 -4.51
N SER A 24 -49.62 10.87 -3.70
CA SER A 24 -50.84 10.07 -3.87
C SER A 24 -52.08 10.97 -3.74
N SER A 25 -52.80 11.19 -4.84
CA SER A 25 -54.14 11.78 -4.80
C SER A 25 -55.16 10.70 -4.47
N ALA A 26 -55.96 10.90 -3.43
CA ALA A 26 -56.92 9.92 -2.88
C ALA A 26 -57.99 9.38 -3.86
N GLU A 27 -58.03 9.84 -5.11
CA GLU A 27 -59.04 9.46 -6.12
C GLU A 27 -58.52 8.53 -7.21
N ASN A 28 -57.21 8.27 -7.32
CA ASN A 28 -56.63 7.33 -8.29
C ASN A 28 -55.62 6.40 -7.62
N ASP A 29 -55.95 5.10 -7.55
CA ASP A 29 -55.08 4.01 -7.07
C ASP A 29 -53.84 3.77 -7.96
N ASN A 30 -53.68 4.53 -9.04
CA ASN A 30 -52.48 4.48 -9.88
C ASN A 30 -51.48 5.55 -9.43
N CYS A 31 -50.38 5.09 -8.84
CA CYS A 31 -49.21 5.91 -8.62
C CYS A 31 -48.49 6.14 -9.95
N ASP A 32 -48.52 7.38 -10.44
CA ASP A 32 -47.83 7.78 -11.66
C ASP A 32 -46.34 8.00 -11.37
N LEU A 33 -45.52 6.99 -11.65
CA LEU A 33 -44.07 7.12 -11.65
C LEU A 33 -43.61 7.76 -12.97
N GLY A 34 -43.09 8.98 -12.91
CA GLY A 34 -42.50 9.65 -14.06
C GLY A 34 -41.04 9.24 -14.24
N VAL A 35 -40.71 8.50 -15.30
CA VAL A 35 -39.33 8.20 -15.67
C VAL A 35 -38.96 9.03 -16.89
N HIS A 36 -37.96 9.90 -16.74
CA HIS A 36 -37.46 10.78 -17.78
C HIS A 36 -35.98 10.51 -18.02
N GLU A 37 -35.58 10.43 -19.29
CA GLU A 37 -34.18 10.27 -19.67
C GLU A 37 -33.78 11.43 -20.60
N PHE A 38 -32.67 12.11 -20.27
CA PHE A 38 -32.22 13.31 -20.98
C PHE A 38 -30.86 13.07 -21.63
N SER A 39 -30.78 13.36 -22.93
CA SER A 39 -29.54 13.30 -23.72
C SER A 39 -29.01 14.69 -24.10
N ASP A 40 -29.86 15.72 -24.03
CA ASP A 40 -29.59 17.05 -24.54
C ASP A 40 -30.07 18.14 -23.58
N LEU A 41 -29.56 19.35 -23.79
CA LEU A 41 -29.93 20.51 -22.98
C LEU A 41 -31.39 20.93 -23.21
N ALA A 42 -31.89 20.81 -24.44
CA ALA A 42 -33.23 21.26 -24.80
C ALA A 42 -34.32 20.38 -24.16
N GLY A 43 -34.14 19.05 -24.14
CA GLY A 43 -35.03 18.16 -23.43
C GLY A 43 -35.08 18.44 -21.93
N LEU A 44 -33.91 18.71 -21.32
CA LEU A 44 -33.83 19.05 -19.91
C LEU A 44 -34.44 20.44 -19.59
N SER A 45 -34.22 21.44 -20.44
CA SER A 45 -34.78 22.78 -20.23
C SER A 45 -36.30 22.78 -20.33
N SER A 46 -36.86 22.07 -21.32
CA SER A 46 -38.32 21.91 -21.46
C SER A 46 -38.92 21.26 -20.22
N TYR A 47 -38.25 20.27 -19.65
CA TYR A 47 -38.72 19.61 -18.43
C TYR A 47 -38.62 20.52 -17.20
N VAL A 48 -37.54 21.27 -17.03
CA VAL A 48 -37.39 22.19 -15.88
C VAL A 48 -38.40 23.34 -15.96
N GLU A 49 -38.74 23.81 -17.16
CA GLU A 49 -39.77 24.83 -17.37
C GLU A 49 -41.18 24.30 -17.06
N ASP A 50 -41.50 23.08 -17.49
CA ASP A 50 -42.80 22.42 -17.26
C ASP A 50 -42.95 21.86 -15.83
N GLY A 51 -41.84 21.54 -15.17
CA GLY A 51 -41.80 20.85 -13.87
C GLY A 51 -41.74 21.77 -12.64
N ARG A 52 -41.60 23.09 -12.80
CA ARG A 52 -41.53 24.05 -11.67
C ARG A 52 -42.78 24.07 -10.80
N GLU A 53 -43.92 23.68 -11.35
CA GLU A 53 -45.22 23.72 -10.65
C GLU A 53 -45.69 22.34 -10.15
N ARG A 54 -44.96 21.26 -10.42
CA ARG A 54 -45.37 19.91 -10.00
C ARG A 54 -44.90 19.62 -8.58
N ASP A 55 -45.85 19.36 -7.69
CA ASP A 55 -45.58 18.85 -6.35
C ASP A 55 -45.10 17.40 -6.44
N PHE A 56 -44.07 17.03 -5.67
CA PHE A 56 -43.45 15.70 -5.74
C PHE A 56 -43.08 15.19 -4.35
N THR A 57 -43.22 13.90 -4.10
CA THR A 57 -42.76 13.30 -2.83
C THR A 57 -41.27 12.95 -2.93
N TYR A 58 -40.88 12.25 -4.00
CA TYR A 58 -39.50 11.86 -4.25
C TYR A 58 -39.06 12.25 -5.66
N ARG A 59 -37.90 12.87 -5.79
CA ARG A 59 -37.22 13.15 -7.06
C ARG A 59 -35.82 12.58 -7.00
N PHE A 60 -35.53 11.61 -7.86
CA PHE A 60 -34.24 10.94 -7.92
C PHE A 60 -33.57 11.18 -9.27
N ILE A 61 -32.38 11.78 -9.24
CA ILE A 61 -31.58 12.09 -10.42
C ILE A 61 -30.33 11.22 -10.38
N SER A 62 -30.13 10.43 -11.43
CA SER A 62 -28.99 9.53 -11.59
C SER A 62 -28.14 10.02 -12.76
N ILE A 63 -26.92 10.44 -12.44
CA ILE A 63 -25.89 10.84 -13.41
C ILE A 63 -24.75 9.84 -13.30
N CYS A 64 -24.31 9.24 -14.40
CA CYS A 64 -23.26 8.23 -14.37
C CYS A 64 -21.97 8.71 -15.02
N GLN A 65 -20.84 8.12 -14.63
CA GLN A 65 -19.62 8.11 -15.43
C GLN A 65 -19.66 6.88 -16.35
N ARG A 66 -18.96 6.91 -17.49
CA ARG A 66 -18.78 5.70 -18.33
C ARG A 66 -17.86 4.67 -17.68
N ASN A 67 -16.86 5.18 -16.96
CA ASN A 67 -16.01 4.40 -16.07
C ASN A 67 -15.52 5.31 -14.94
N SER A 68 -14.97 4.72 -13.88
CA SER A 68 -14.60 5.45 -12.65
C SER A 68 -13.49 6.51 -12.83
N TRP A 69 -12.84 6.58 -14.00
CA TRP A 69 -11.77 7.55 -14.31
C TRP A 69 -12.19 8.57 -15.39
N ARG A 70 -13.45 8.55 -15.83
CA ARG A 70 -14.01 9.48 -16.84
C ARG A 70 -14.88 10.54 -16.17
N PRO A 71 -15.07 11.71 -16.78
CA PRO A 71 -16.00 12.72 -16.27
C PRO A 71 -17.44 12.20 -16.22
N LEU A 72 -18.27 12.91 -15.47
CA LEU A 72 -19.71 12.67 -15.40
C LEU A 72 -20.33 12.86 -16.80
N GLN A 73 -21.31 12.02 -17.14
CA GLN A 73 -22.07 12.10 -18.39
C GLN A 73 -23.15 13.18 -18.30
N ILE A 74 -22.70 14.42 -18.12
CA ILE A 74 -23.50 15.63 -18.15
C ILE A 74 -22.64 16.78 -18.67
N THR A 75 -23.24 17.69 -19.45
CA THR A 75 -22.55 18.91 -19.90
C THR A 75 -22.61 19.99 -18.82
N LYS A 76 -21.66 20.93 -18.82
CA LYS A 76 -21.67 22.06 -17.87
C LYS A 76 -22.99 22.87 -17.92
N PRO A 77 -23.54 23.22 -19.10
CA PRO A 77 -24.82 23.93 -19.18
C PRO A 77 -25.99 23.14 -18.60
N MET A 78 -26.03 21.82 -18.80
CA MET A 78 -27.06 20.96 -18.18
C MET A 78 -26.95 20.98 -16.66
N MET A 79 -25.73 20.94 -16.13
CA MET A 79 -25.50 21.02 -14.68
C MET A 79 -25.91 22.38 -14.10
N GLU A 80 -25.57 23.48 -14.78
CA GLU A 80 -26.00 24.84 -14.40
C GLU A 80 -27.52 24.97 -14.40
N LEU A 81 -28.19 24.37 -15.38
CA LEU A 81 -29.65 24.35 -15.48
C LEU A 81 -30.31 23.48 -14.41
N LEU A 82 -29.71 22.35 -14.02
CA LEU A 82 -30.19 21.55 -12.88
C LEU A 82 -30.07 22.32 -11.56
N ILE A 83 -28.91 22.94 -11.31
CA ILE A 83 -28.65 23.65 -10.05
C ILE A 83 -29.54 24.89 -9.94
N GLY A 84 -29.58 25.71 -10.99
CA GLY A 84 -30.42 26.92 -11.01
C GLY A 84 -31.91 26.60 -11.10
N GLY A 85 -32.29 25.55 -11.85
CA GLY A 85 -33.68 25.18 -12.09
C GLY A 85 -34.36 24.48 -10.91
N LEU A 86 -33.60 23.71 -10.13
CA LEU A 86 -34.11 22.96 -8.96
C LEU A 86 -33.70 23.58 -7.62
N GLU A 87 -33.12 24.79 -7.65
CA GLU A 87 -32.64 25.54 -6.47
C GLU A 87 -31.71 24.71 -5.57
N LEU A 88 -30.75 24.02 -6.19
CA LEU A 88 -29.76 23.21 -5.47
C LEU A 88 -28.63 24.10 -4.94
N GLY A 89 -28.05 23.72 -3.80
CA GLY A 89 -26.92 24.42 -3.18
C GLY A 89 -25.57 24.18 -3.90
N ASP A 90 -24.62 25.05 -3.58
CA ASP A 90 -23.26 25.05 -4.17
C ASP A 90 -22.46 23.78 -3.86
N SER A 91 -22.81 23.02 -2.81
CA SER A 91 -22.14 21.76 -2.46
C SER A 91 -22.25 20.71 -3.56
N LEU A 92 -23.20 20.84 -4.50
CA LEU A 92 -23.27 19.99 -5.68
C LEU A 92 -22.09 20.23 -6.66
N TRP A 93 -21.59 21.47 -6.76
CA TRP A 93 -20.40 21.78 -7.56
C TRP A 93 -19.14 21.16 -6.95
N GLU A 94 -19.02 21.24 -5.63
CA GLU A 94 -17.93 20.60 -4.90
C GLU A 94 -18.00 19.08 -5.08
N LEU A 95 -19.19 18.49 -4.96
CA LEU A 95 -19.39 17.06 -5.20
C LEU A 95 -18.99 16.64 -6.62
N ALA A 96 -19.40 17.41 -7.63
CA ALA A 96 -19.06 17.14 -9.02
C ALA A 96 -17.54 17.26 -9.28
N SER A 97 -16.85 18.12 -8.53
CA SER A 97 -15.40 18.30 -8.65
C SER A 97 -14.60 17.04 -8.32
N CYS A 98 -15.17 16.09 -7.55
CA CYS A 98 -14.52 14.82 -7.23
C CYS A 98 -14.50 13.82 -8.39
N PHE A 99 -15.23 14.10 -9.49
CA PHE A 99 -15.41 13.22 -10.65
C PHE A 99 -14.82 13.85 -11.90
N TYR A 100 -13.55 13.54 -12.18
CA TYR A 100 -12.77 14.13 -13.26
C TYR A 100 -11.96 13.07 -14.02
N VAL A 101 -11.37 13.46 -15.15
CA VAL A 101 -10.45 12.59 -15.91
C VAL A 101 -9.23 12.25 -15.06
N ARG A 102 -9.02 10.96 -14.79
CA ARG A 102 -7.84 10.48 -14.05
C ARG A 102 -6.89 9.70 -14.95
N ASN A 103 -5.61 10.01 -14.84
CA ASN A 103 -4.51 9.28 -15.48
C ASN A 103 -3.66 8.48 -14.46
N MET A 104 -3.83 8.78 -13.17
CA MET A 104 -3.19 8.09 -12.05
C MET A 104 -4.19 8.00 -10.90
N ASP A 105 -3.93 7.12 -9.93
CA ASP A 105 -4.73 6.95 -8.71
C ASP A 105 -4.47 8.10 -7.71
N VAL A 106 -4.72 9.34 -8.15
CA VAL A 106 -4.72 10.52 -7.28
C VAL A 106 -5.91 10.44 -6.34
N GLU A 107 -5.78 11.06 -5.16
CA GLU A 107 -6.85 11.08 -4.15
C GLU A 107 -7.23 9.66 -3.68
N GLU A 108 -6.28 8.72 -3.56
CA GLU A 108 -6.54 7.27 -3.35
C GLU A 108 -7.44 6.92 -2.15
N VAL A 109 -7.46 7.75 -1.10
CA VAL A 109 -8.36 7.58 0.07
C VAL A 109 -9.30 8.76 0.30
N PHE A 110 -9.21 9.82 -0.51
CA PHE A 110 -10.00 11.02 -0.31
C PHE A 110 -11.48 10.76 -0.61
N CYS A 111 -12.31 11.13 0.36
CA CYS A 111 -13.76 11.21 0.24
C CYS A 111 -14.17 12.64 0.67
N MET A 112 -14.98 13.32 -0.13
CA MET A 112 -15.64 14.56 0.29
C MET A 112 -16.41 14.29 1.59
N PRO A 113 -16.13 15.06 2.66
CA PRO A 113 -16.77 14.87 3.95
C PRO A 113 -18.26 15.20 3.88
N PHE A 114 -19.01 14.71 4.87
CA PHE A 114 -20.41 15.07 5.02
C PHE A 114 -20.54 16.58 5.20
N THR A 115 -21.17 17.24 4.23
CA THR A 115 -21.38 18.67 4.21
C THR A 115 -22.87 18.93 4.31
N GLU A 116 -23.29 19.55 5.41
CA GLU A 116 -24.69 19.87 5.67
C GLU A 116 -24.92 21.38 5.59
N ARG A 117 -25.99 21.79 4.91
CA ARG A 117 -26.50 23.16 4.91
C ARG A 117 -27.96 23.15 5.33
N ARG A 118 -28.30 23.97 6.33
CA ARG A 118 -29.66 24.11 6.85
C ARG A 118 -30.20 25.49 6.53
N THR A 119 -31.35 25.54 5.85
CA THR A 119 -32.06 26.78 5.55
C THR A 119 -33.52 26.62 5.94
N GLY A 120 -33.87 27.00 7.18
CA GLY A 120 -35.22 26.84 7.71
C GLY A 120 -35.61 25.36 7.83
N SER A 121 -36.61 24.92 7.05
CA SER A 121 -37.07 23.51 7.01
C SER A 121 -36.38 22.66 5.95
N VAL A 122 -35.52 23.27 5.14
CA VAL A 122 -34.77 22.59 4.08
C VAL A 122 -33.40 22.20 4.63
N VAL A 123 -33.08 20.92 4.52
CA VAL A 123 -31.75 20.38 4.81
C VAL A 123 -31.15 19.85 3.53
N GLU A 124 -29.92 20.27 3.25
CA GLU A 124 -29.11 19.80 2.15
C GLU A 124 -27.88 19.09 2.71
N ALA A 125 -27.59 17.90 2.20
CA ALA A 125 -26.44 17.09 2.57
C ALA A 125 -25.71 16.60 1.32
N ALA A 126 -24.39 16.73 1.28
CA ALA A 126 -23.56 16.23 0.20
C ALA A 126 -22.36 15.47 0.76
N TYR A 127 -22.01 14.34 0.15
CA TYR A 127 -20.83 13.56 0.49
C TYR A 127 -20.44 12.59 -0.63
N THR A 128 -19.22 12.06 -0.58
CA THR A 128 -18.82 10.91 -1.40
C THR A 128 -18.54 9.69 -0.54
N ILE A 129 -18.81 8.53 -1.11
CA ILE A 129 -18.58 7.22 -0.50
C ILE A 129 -17.69 6.43 -1.44
N ARG A 130 -16.69 5.74 -0.88
CA ARG A 130 -15.86 4.77 -1.60
C ARG A 130 -16.08 3.36 -1.09
N TYR A 131 -16.07 2.41 -2.03
CA TYR A 131 -16.35 1.02 -1.72
C TYR A 131 -15.67 0.07 -2.70
N PRO A 132 -15.35 -1.15 -2.24
CA PRO A 132 -14.83 -2.18 -3.11
C PRO A 132 -15.96 -2.82 -3.93
N GLU A 133 -15.69 -3.03 -5.21
CA GLU A 133 -16.55 -3.83 -6.08
C GLU A 133 -15.70 -4.88 -6.81
N PHE A 134 -16.24 -6.09 -6.87
CA PHE A 134 -15.58 -7.19 -7.56
C PHE A 134 -15.96 -7.18 -9.05
N LYS A 135 -14.95 -7.01 -9.91
CA LYS A 135 -15.11 -7.07 -11.35
C LYS A 135 -14.90 -8.50 -11.85
N LEU A 136 -16.00 -9.16 -12.21
CA LEU A 136 -16.01 -10.55 -12.69
C LEU A 136 -15.15 -10.74 -13.94
N GLU A 137 -15.27 -9.85 -14.94
CA GLU A 137 -14.53 -9.93 -16.21
C GLU A 137 -13.01 -9.99 -16.03
N SER A 138 -12.48 -9.22 -15.08
CA SER A 138 -11.04 -9.13 -14.83
C SER A 138 -10.58 -9.93 -13.62
N ASN A 139 -11.51 -10.61 -12.93
CA ASN A 139 -11.27 -11.32 -11.67
C ASN A 139 -10.47 -10.49 -10.63
N LYS A 140 -10.83 -9.21 -10.49
CA LYS A 140 -10.10 -8.23 -9.68
C LYS A 140 -11.05 -7.35 -8.89
N TRP A 141 -10.63 -6.98 -7.69
CA TRP A 141 -11.30 -5.96 -6.90
C TRP A 141 -10.85 -4.56 -7.32
N VAL A 142 -11.82 -3.65 -7.42
CA VAL A 142 -11.59 -2.23 -7.69
C VAL A 142 -12.30 -1.39 -6.64
N ILE A 143 -11.69 -0.28 -6.23
CA ILE A 143 -12.37 0.71 -5.39
C ILE A 143 -13.12 1.66 -6.34
N ARG A 144 -14.41 1.82 -6.11
CA ARG A 144 -15.26 2.80 -6.81
C ARG A 144 -15.66 3.91 -5.86
N GLN A 145 -16.07 5.03 -6.45
CA GLN A 145 -16.55 6.21 -5.74
C GLN A 145 -17.94 6.57 -6.27
N THR A 146 -18.84 6.91 -5.36
CA THR A 146 -20.18 7.43 -5.66
C THR A 146 -20.38 8.71 -4.88
N GLY A 147 -21.07 9.66 -5.50
CA GLY A 147 -21.40 10.95 -4.89
C GLY A 147 -22.88 11.00 -4.58
N VAL A 148 -23.25 11.52 -3.42
CA VAL A 148 -24.64 11.69 -3.01
C VAL A 148 -24.85 13.14 -2.67
N TYR A 149 -25.88 13.71 -3.27
CA TYR A 149 -26.46 14.97 -2.86
C TYR A 149 -27.91 14.72 -2.49
N HIS A 150 -28.32 15.23 -1.34
CA HIS A 150 -29.65 15.06 -0.79
C HIS A 150 -30.18 16.43 -0.36
N ARG A 151 -31.41 16.74 -0.75
CA ARG A 151 -32.15 17.92 -0.32
C ARG A 151 -33.52 17.47 0.13
N THR A 152 -33.82 17.63 1.40
CA THR A 152 -35.12 17.30 1.98
C THR A 152 -35.76 18.54 2.56
N ASN A 153 -37.07 18.70 2.35
CA ASN A 153 -37.87 19.71 3.00
C ASN A 153 -38.83 19.03 3.98
N PHE A 154 -38.56 19.16 5.27
CA PHE A 154 -39.34 18.49 6.31
C PHE A 154 -40.77 19.04 6.45
N LYS A 155 -41.04 20.27 5.99
CA LYS A 155 -42.39 20.86 6.02
C LYS A 155 -43.28 20.31 4.90
N THR A 156 -42.75 20.24 3.68
CA THR A 156 -43.51 19.80 2.50
C THR A 156 -43.39 18.30 2.26
N SER A 157 -42.54 17.59 3.01
CA SER A 157 -42.21 16.17 2.78
C SER A 157 -41.73 15.89 1.35
N GLN A 158 -41.03 16.86 0.76
CA GLN A 158 -40.40 16.73 -0.55
C GLN A 158 -38.95 16.28 -0.36
N ASN A 159 -38.53 15.27 -1.12
CA ASN A 159 -37.20 14.70 -1.05
C ASN A 159 -36.55 14.61 -2.43
N LEU A 160 -35.45 15.32 -2.63
CA LEU A 160 -34.68 15.35 -3.87
C LEU A 160 -33.29 14.75 -3.62
N CYS A 161 -32.95 13.72 -4.39
CA CYS A 161 -31.67 13.05 -4.33
C CYS A 161 -30.97 13.09 -5.69
N VAL A 162 -29.70 13.45 -5.72
CA VAL A 162 -28.82 13.31 -6.89
C VAL A 162 -27.74 12.29 -6.56
N LEU A 163 -27.61 11.28 -7.43
CA LEU A 163 -26.64 10.19 -7.30
C LEU A 163 -25.66 10.22 -8.47
N PHE A 164 -24.37 10.33 -8.16
CA PHE A 164 -23.28 10.22 -9.13
C PHE A 164 -22.74 8.80 -9.15
N ASN A 165 -23.09 8.04 -10.18
CA ASN A 165 -22.74 6.64 -10.34
C ASN A 165 -21.39 6.44 -11.04
N PRO A 166 -20.59 5.45 -10.63
CA PRO A 166 -19.26 5.20 -11.21
C PRO A 166 -19.29 4.50 -12.57
N MET A 167 -20.44 3.93 -12.94
CA MET A 167 -20.68 3.26 -14.22
C MET A 167 -22.19 3.24 -14.53
N PRO A 168 -22.59 3.06 -15.80
CA PRO A 168 -23.98 2.81 -16.15
C PRO A 168 -24.47 1.51 -15.51
N GLY A 169 -25.72 1.49 -15.04
CA GLY A 169 -26.30 0.30 -14.40
C GLY A 169 -25.65 -0.10 -13.07
N ALA A 170 -25.06 0.84 -12.34
CA ALA A 170 -24.53 0.56 -11.00
C ALA A 170 -25.60 -0.04 -10.08
N LYS A 171 -25.21 -1.05 -9.28
CA LYS A 171 -26.13 -1.81 -8.40
C LYS A 171 -26.98 -0.93 -7.48
N ALA A 172 -26.41 0.15 -6.94
CA ALA A 172 -27.16 1.06 -6.09
C ALA A 172 -28.22 1.86 -6.87
N SER A 173 -27.94 2.25 -8.11
CA SER A 173 -28.95 2.92 -8.94
C SER A 173 -30.12 1.98 -9.26
N GLN A 174 -29.85 0.70 -9.51
CA GLN A 174 -30.89 -0.31 -9.75
C GLN A 174 -31.74 -0.54 -8.49
N LYS A 175 -31.09 -0.76 -7.34
CA LYS A 175 -31.80 -0.92 -6.05
C LYS A 175 -32.56 0.34 -5.63
N ALA A 176 -32.04 1.53 -5.93
CA ALA A 176 -32.73 2.79 -5.67
C ALA A 176 -34.00 2.91 -6.53
N GLN A 177 -33.93 2.49 -7.80
CA GLN A 177 -35.08 2.41 -8.67
C GLN A 177 -36.12 1.43 -8.13
N GLU A 178 -35.72 0.19 -7.83
CA GLU A 178 -36.59 -0.83 -7.21
C GLU A 178 -37.26 -0.30 -5.94
N TRP A 179 -36.49 0.34 -5.06
CA TRP A 179 -37.02 0.93 -3.83
C TRP A 179 -38.09 2.00 -4.12
N LEU A 180 -37.86 2.90 -5.09
CA LEU A 180 -38.84 3.92 -5.49
C LEU A 180 -40.09 3.31 -6.12
N PHE A 181 -39.95 2.24 -6.92
CA PHE A 181 -41.10 1.51 -7.48
C PHE A 181 -41.94 0.90 -6.36
N ASP A 182 -41.31 0.26 -5.38
CA ASP A 182 -42.02 -0.37 -4.27
C ASP A 182 -42.66 0.67 -3.33
N HIS A 183 -41.94 1.76 -3.03
CA HIS A 183 -42.40 2.81 -2.11
C HIS A 183 -43.34 3.80 -2.77
N SER A 184 -43.43 3.85 -4.11
CA SER A 184 -44.49 4.62 -4.78
C SER A 184 -45.88 4.20 -4.30
N ARG A 185 -46.05 2.93 -3.89
CA ARG A 185 -47.32 2.35 -3.41
C ARG A 185 -47.57 2.53 -1.92
N ASN A 186 -46.56 2.96 -1.15
CA ASN A 186 -46.63 3.10 0.31
C ASN A 186 -46.64 4.59 0.70
N SER A 187 -47.44 4.94 1.72
CA SER A 187 -47.59 6.34 2.17
C SER A 187 -46.49 6.80 3.15
N ASP A 188 -45.57 5.93 3.54
CA ASP A 188 -44.56 6.25 4.54
C ASP A 188 -43.40 7.07 3.94
N PHE A 189 -43.28 8.31 4.39
CA PHE A 189 -42.18 9.20 4.00
C PHE A 189 -40.90 8.85 4.76
N GLU A 190 -39.92 8.28 4.05
CA GLU A 190 -38.58 7.99 4.58
C GLU A 190 -37.56 8.97 3.96
N PRO A 191 -37.13 10.03 4.67
CA PRO A 191 -36.28 11.08 4.07
C PRO A 191 -34.87 10.59 3.72
N LEU A 192 -34.35 9.57 4.41
CA LEU A 192 -32.96 9.12 4.29
C LEU A 192 -32.81 7.77 3.56
N TRP A 193 -33.83 7.37 2.80
CA TRP A 193 -33.92 6.08 2.13
C TRP A 193 -32.69 5.77 1.25
N LEU A 194 -32.21 6.75 0.47
CA LEU A 194 -31.13 6.54 -0.49
C LEU A 194 -29.82 6.19 0.23
N HIS A 195 -29.57 6.83 1.37
CA HIS A 195 -28.38 6.57 2.18
C HIS A 195 -28.40 5.14 2.73
N ARG A 196 -29.57 4.65 3.16
CA ARG A 196 -29.75 3.26 3.61
C ARG A 196 -29.47 2.28 2.47
N VAL A 197 -30.11 2.48 1.32
CA VAL A 197 -29.93 1.63 0.12
C VAL A 197 -28.46 1.57 -0.31
N LEU A 198 -27.74 2.69 -0.27
CA LEU A 198 -26.33 2.74 -0.66
C LEU A 198 -25.43 1.94 0.29
N HIS A 199 -25.55 2.17 1.60
CA HIS A 199 -24.73 1.48 2.59
C HIS A 199 -25.07 -0.01 2.65
N GLU A 200 -26.34 -0.39 2.59
CA GLU A 200 -26.76 -1.79 2.53
C GLU A 200 -26.19 -2.52 1.29
N THR A 201 -26.10 -1.82 0.15
CA THR A 201 -25.61 -2.41 -1.10
C THR A 201 -24.10 -2.63 -1.08
N TYR A 202 -23.33 -1.66 -0.57
CA TYR A 202 -21.88 -1.66 -0.76
C TYR A 202 -21.08 -2.07 0.48
N LEU A 203 -21.60 -1.86 1.69
CA LEU A 203 -20.88 -2.16 2.92
C LEU A 203 -20.51 -3.65 3.08
N PRO A 204 -21.36 -4.63 2.73
CA PRO A 204 -21.01 -6.05 2.86
C PRO A 204 -19.80 -6.46 2.01
N SER A 205 -19.51 -5.73 0.92
CA SER A 205 -18.41 -6.05 0.01
C SER A 205 -17.03 -5.91 0.67
N TRP A 206 -16.91 -5.08 1.71
CA TRP A 206 -15.66 -4.89 2.46
C TRP A 206 -15.14 -6.17 3.11
N ARG A 207 -16.04 -7.01 3.66
CA ARG A 207 -15.66 -8.29 4.25
C ARG A 207 -14.97 -9.19 3.22
N SER A 208 -15.57 -9.32 2.05
CA SER A 208 -15.05 -10.15 0.95
C SER A 208 -13.76 -9.59 0.36
N TYR A 209 -13.65 -8.26 0.26
CA TYR A 209 -12.44 -7.56 -0.17
C TYR A 209 -11.27 -7.82 0.79
N ILE A 210 -11.47 -7.65 2.09
CA ILE A 210 -10.45 -7.91 3.13
C ILE A 210 -10.02 -9.38 3.09
N ALA A 211 -10.99 -10.31 3.08
CA ALA A 211 -10.72 -11.73 3.06
C ALA A 211 -9.94 -12.17 1.81
N TYR A 212 -10.17 -11.53 0.66
CA TYR A 212 -9.44 -11.81 -0.57
C TYR A 212 -7.95 -11.47 -0.46
N PHE A 213 -7.61 -10.30 0.11
CA PHE A 213 -6.21 -9.93 0.32
C PHE A 213 -5.58 -10.69 1.47
N GLU A 214 -6.33 -11.00 2.52
CA GLU A 214 -5.88 -11.86 3.62
C GLU A 214 -5.46 -13.25 3.10
N ARG A 215 -6.25 -13.87 2.21
CA ARG A 215 -5.91 -15.15 1.59
C ARG A 215 -4.64 -15.11 0.74
N GLN A 216 -4.27 -13.96 0.19
CA GLN A 216 -2.99 -13.80 -0.52
C GLN A 216 -1.83 -13.54 0.45
N PHE A 217 -2.11 -12.82 1.54
CA PHE A 217 -1.13 -12.50 2.55
C PHE A 217 -0.73 -13.71 3.40
N LEU A 218 -1.68 -14.55 3.84
CA LEU A 218 -1.43 -15.65 4.77
C LEU A 218 -0.39 -16.68 4.28
N PRO A 219 -0.48 -17.21 3.04
CA PRO A 219 0.54 -18.14 2.54
C PRO A 219 1.90 -17.47 2.48
N MET A 220 1.96 -16.21 2.04
CA MET A 220 3.21 -15.46 1.97
C MET A 220 3.83 -15.26 3.35
N ALA A 221 3.04 -14.90 4.35
CA ALA A 221 3.54 -14.76 5.72
C ALA A 221 4.10 -16.08 6.26
N LEU A 222 3.45 -17.22 5.96
CA LEU A 222 3.90 -18.54 6.39
C LEU A 222 5.13 -19.04 5.64
N THR A 223 5.14 -18.93 4.31
CA THR A 223 6.30 -19.34 3.48
C THR A 223 7.51 -18.45 3.73
N THR A 224 7.30 -17.16 4.04
CA THR A 224 8.39 -16.22 4.37
C THR A 224 9.30 -16.73 5.49
N PHE A 225 8.74 -17.41 6.49
CA PHE A 225 9.53 -18.00 7.57
C PHE A 225 10.24 -19.31 7.17
N ALA A 226 9.67 -20.07 6.25
CA ALA A 226 10.17 -21.40 5.90
C ALA A 226 11.22 -21.39 4.77
N THR A 227 10.99 -20.63 3.69
CA THR A 227 11.77 -20.76 2.44
C THR A 227 12.94 -19.80 2.30
N PHE A 228 12.94 -18.66 3.00
CA PHE A 228 13.98 -17.63 2.85
C PHE A 228 15.31 -17.98 3.52
N ILE A 229 15.32 -19.06 4.31
CA ILE A 229 16.54 -19.71 4.81
C ILE A 229 17.28 -20.42 3.66
N GLU A 230 16.58 -20.85 2.60
CA GLU A 230 17.11 -21.80 1.61
C GLU A 230 17.30 -21.21 0.18
N GLU A 231 16.44 -20.31 -0.32
CA GLU A 231 16.41 -19.95 -1.76
C GLU A 231 17.13 -18.65 -2.18
N PRO A 232 17.52 -18.50 -3.48
CA PRO A 232 18.35 -17.41 -3.99
C PRO A 232 17.61 -16.07 -4.23
N SER A 233 18.40 -15.00 -4.34
CA SER A 233 18.06 -13.57 -4.18
C SER A 233 17.04 -12.94 -5.15
N THR A 234 16.65 -13.58 -6.26
CA THR A 234 15.79 -12.97 -7.28
C THR A 234 14.29 -13.08 -6.95
N GLN A 235 13.85 -14.20 -6.38
CA GLN A 235 12.45 -14.41 -6.01
C GLN A 235 12.08 -13.55 -4.78
N THR A 236 13.04 -13.31 -3.89
CA THR A 236 12.92 -12.48 -2.68
C THR A 236 12.40 -11.06 -2.96
N SER A 237 12.93 -10.37 -3.96
CA SER A 237 12.54 -9.00 -4.29
C SER A 237 11.06 -8.92 -4.72
N SER A 238 10.57 -9.94 -5.41
CA SER A 238 9.18 -10.00 -5.88
C SER A 238 8.18 -10.22 -4.73
N HIS A 239 8.56 -11.04 -3.75
CA HIS A 239 7.77 -11.25 -2.54
C HIS A 239 7.70 -10.00 -1.67
N LEU A 240 8.82 -9.30 -1.48
CA LEU A 240 8.85 -8.02 -0.76
C LEU A 240 7.97 -6.96 -1.41
N THR A 241 8.05 -6.83 -2.74
CA THR A 241 7.22 -5.87 -3.49
C THR A 241 5.73 -6.21 -3.36
N THR A 242 5.39 -7.50 -3.42
CA THR A 242 4.01 -7.95 -3.27
C THR A 242 3.49 -7.73 -1.85
N LEU A 243 4.32 -7.98 -0.84
CA LEU A 243 4.00 -7.76 0.56
C LEU A 243 3.78 -6.27 0.85
N ALA A 244 4.67 -5.39 0.37
CA ALA A 244 4.50 -3.93 0.48
C ALA A 244 3.21 -3.45 -0.21
N ARG A 245 2.86 -4.04 -1.36
CA ARG A 245 1.59 -3.75 -2.02
C ARG A 245 0.38 -4.17 -1.17
N LEU A 246 0.42 -5.36 -0.55
CA LEU A 246 -0.66 -5.83 0.34
C LEU A 246 -0.76 -4.97 1.60
N GLU A 247 0.37 -4.61 2.19
CA GLU A 247 0.47 -3.69 3.33
C GLU A 247 -0.20 -2.34 3.03
N ASN A 248 0.14 -1.74 1.89
CA ASN A 248 -0.48 -0.48 1.43
C ASN A 248 -1.99 -0.65 1.22
N ARG A 249 -2.44 -1.79 0.68
CA ARG A 249 -3.87 -2.06 0.54
C ARG A 249 -4.57 -2.14 1.89
N PHE A 250 -4.00 -2.80 2.89
CA PHE A 250 -4.59 -2.83 4.24
C PHE A 250 -4.58 -1.47 4.91
N LEU A 251 -3.56 -0.63 4.65
CA LEU A 251 -3.46 0.73 5.17
C LEU A 251 -4.59 1.65 4.66
N GLN A 252 -5.00 1.49 3.39
CA GLN A 252 -6.04 2.32 2.77
C GLN A 252 -7.44 2.07 3.36
N ILE A 253 -7.71 0.85 3.81
CA ILE A 253 -9.07 0.43 4.20
C ILE A 253 -9.61 1.23 5.40
N PRO A 254 -8.88 1.36 6.54
CA PRO A 254 -9.34 2.16 7.67
C PRO A 254 -9.54 3.64 7.30
N ALA A 255 -8.69 4.20 6.43
CA ALA A 255 -8.83 5.60 6.02
C ALA A 255 -10.14 5.83 5.25
N ILE A 256 -10.47 4.94 4.31
CA ILE A 256 -11.73 5.02 3.56
C ILE A 256 -12.93 4.78 4.49
N LEU A 257 -12.86 3.75 5.35
CA LEU A 257 -13.97 3.41 6.24
C LEU A 257 -14.21 4.47 7.31
N SER A 258 -13.17 5.16 7.80
CA SER A 258 -13.31 6.29 8.73
C SER A 258 -14.20 7.39 8.13
N SER A 259 -14.00 7.73 6.86
CA SER A 259 -14.86 8.72 6.19
C SER A 259 -16.32 8.25 6.10
N SER A 260 -16.55 6.95 5.93
CA SER A 260 -17.89 6.37 5.92
C SER A 260 -18.50 6.31 7.32
N GLU A 261 -17.69 6.08 8.36
CA GLU A 261 -18.11 6.13 9.77
C GLU A 261 -18.58 7.53 10.16
N ASP A 262 -17.86 8.57 9.73
CA ASP A 262 -18.23 9.97 9.95
C ASP A 262 -19.57 10.28 9.27
N VAL A 263 -19.72 9.95 7.98
CA VAL A 263 -20.99 10.12 7.24
C VAL A 263 -22.15 9.40 7.96
N LEU A 264 -21.96 8.15 8.37
CA LEU A 264 -23.01 7.37 9.04
C LEU A 264 -23.39 7.95 10.42
N LYS A 265 -22.42 8.54 11.13
CA LYS A 265 -22.67 9.25 12.38
C LYS A 265 -23.54 10.48 12.13
N GLU A 266 -23.16 11.34 11.17
CA GLU A 266 -23.93 12.54 10.85
C GLU A 266 -25.33 12.21 10.32
N LEU A 267 -25.48 11.15 9.51
CA LEU A 267 -26.79 10.65 9.07
C LEU A 267 -27.67 10.17 10.24
N SER A 268 -27.10 9.51 11.24
CA SER A 268 -27.84 9.13 12.45
C SER A 268 -28.28 10.36 13.27
N GLU A 269 -27.48 11.42 13.30
CA GLU A 269 -27.86 12.68 13.94
C GLU A 269 -28.99 13.37 13.17
N LEU A 270 -28.94 13.35 11.83
CA LEU A 270 -30.00 13.87 10.97
C LEU A 270 -31.32 13.10 11.12
N CYS A 271 -31.28 11.77 11.28
CA CYS A 271 -32.45 10.97 11.63
C CYS A 271 -33.16 11.48 12.89
N LYS A 272 -32.39 11.80 13.94
CA LYS A 272 -32.94 12.27 15.22
C LYS A 272 -33.56 13.66 15.08
N PHE A 273 -32.98 14.51 14.26
CA PHE A 273 -33.53 15.84 13.97
C PHE A 273 -34.91 15.74 13.31
N GLY A 274 -35.06 14.90 12.28
CA GLY A 274 -36.34 14.70 11.59
C GLY A 274 -37.46 14.11 12.47
N GLN A 275 -37.12 13.43 13.56
CA GLN A 275 -38.08 12.88 14.52
C GLN A 275 -38.62 13.93 15.51
N ASN A 276 -37.81 14.93 15.87
CA ASN A 276 -38.22 15.90 16.90
C ASN A 276 -39.44 16.74 16.47
N ASP A 277 -39.72 16.87 15.18
CA ASP A 277 -40.90 17.55 14.63
C ASP A 277 -42.16 16.65 14.55
N LYS A 278 -42.02 15.33 14.66
CA LYS A 278 -43.13 14.36 14.60
C LYS A 278 -43.10 13.46 15.84
N THR A 279 -43.63 13.96 16.96
CA THR A 279 -44.07 13.24 18.18
C THR A 279 -43.17 12.13 18.75
N GLN A 280 -42.76 12.27 20.02
CA GLN A 280 -42.03 11.28 20.81
C GLN A 280 -42.62 9.85 20.72
N ALA A 281 -42.03 8.97 19.90
CA ALA A 281 -42.19 7.52 20.02
C ALA A 281 -41.13 6.77 19.20
N ALA A 282 -40.21 6.09 19.89
CA ALA A 282 -39.20 5.15 19.39
C ALA A 282 -38.16 5.68 18.36
N ALA A 283 -36.90 5.26 18.51
CA ALA A 283 -35.88 5.53 17.51
C ALA A 283 -36.34 4.99 16.15
N SER A 284 -36.35 5.83 15.10
CA SER A 284 -36.66 5.38 13.74
C SER A 284 -35.79 4.20 13.36
N PRO A 285 -36.34 3.19 12.65
CA PRO A 285 -35.57 2.01 12.21
C PRO A 285 -34.29 2.41 11.46
N SER A 286 -34.37 3.47 10.65
CA SER A 286 -33.23 4.04 9.92
C SER A 286 -32.05 4.50 10.79
N SER A 287 -32.30 5.05 11.99
CA SER A 287 -31.20 5.47 12.86
C SER A 287 -30.45 4.27 13.44
N VAL A 288 -31.16 3.17 13.71
CA VAL A 288 -30.55 1.92 14.20
C VAL A 288 -29.74 1.28 13.07
N ASP A 289 -30.24 1.31 11.85
CA ASP A 289 -29.53 0.80 10.67
C ASP A 289 -28.22 1.55 10.42
N PHE A 290 -28.21 2.89 10.47
CA PHE A 290 -26.99 3.67 10.32
C PHE A 290 -25.96 3.41 11.41
N GLU A 291 -26.40 3.25 12.66
CA GLU A 291 -25.53 2.86 13.77
C GLU A 291 -24.95 1.45 13.58
N ASN A 292 -25.76 0.51 13.06
CA ASN A 292 -25.30 -0.84 12.72
C ASN A 292 -24.27 -0.83 11.59
N PHE A 293 -24.49 -0.04 10.55
CA PHE A 293 -23.52 0.17 9.48
C PHE A 293 -22.22 0.79 10.02
N ARG A 294 -22.32 1.76 10.94
CA ARG A 294 -21.12 2.38 11.56
C ARG A 294 -20.31 1.34 12.34
N ARG A 295 -20.98 0.47 13.11
CA ARG A 295 -20.31 -0.64 13.82
C ARG A 295 -19.65 -1.63 12.87
N GLN A 296 -20.25 -1.91 11.71
CA GLN A 296 -19.65 -2.76 10.69
C GLN A 296 -18.39 -2.13 10.09
N CYS A 297 -18.40 -0.83 9.75
CA CYS A 297 -17.21 -0.10 9.34
C CYS A 297 -16.10 -0.24 10.40
N GLY A 298 -16.41 0.01 11.68
CA GLY A 298 -15.42 -0.11 12.75
C GLY A 298 -14.89 -1.53 12.96
N ALA A 299 -15.69 -2.57 12.66
CA ALA A 299 -15.20 -3.94 12.66
C ALA A 299 -14.23 -4.21 11.48
N PHE A 300 -14.56 -3.74 10.28
CA PHE A 300 -13.70 -3.88 9.11
C PHE A 300 -12.40 -3.07 9.22
N SER A 301 -12.47 -1.84 9.75
CA SER A 301 -11.32 -0.97 10.04
C SER A 301 -10.34 -1.64 11.01
N ARG A 302 -10.85 -2.25 12.09
CA ARG A 302 -10.01 -2.99 13.06
C ARG A 302 -9.33 -4.20 12.44
N THR A 303 -10.07 -5.00 11.66
CA THR A 303 -9.49 -6.17 10.97
C THR A 303 -8.42 -5.75 9.97
N ALA A 304 -8.66 -4.71 9.17
CA ALA A 304 -7.67 -4.21 8.24
C ALA A 304 -6.43 -3.63 8.94
N SER A 305 -6.61 -2.92 10.05
CA SER A 305 -5.50 -2.39 10.86
C SER A 305 -4.63 -3.51 11.45
N TYR A 306 -5.26 -4.57 11.95
CA TYR A 306 -4.55 -5.76 12.41
C TYR A 306 -3.74 -6.42 11.28
N LEU A 307 -4.35 -6.61 10.10
CA LEU A 307 -3.68 -7.19 8.94
C LEU A 307 -2.54 -6.29 8.43
N HIS A 308 -2.71 -4.97 8.46
CA HIS A 308 -1.66 -4.01 8.15
C HIS A 308 -0.47 -4.16 9.11
N GLN A 309 -0.70 -4.13 10.42
CA GLN A 309 0.37 -4.29 11.43
C GLN A 309 1.09 -5.64 11.27
N ARG A 310 0.34 -6.71 10.99
CA ARG A 310 0.90 -8.04 10.77
C ARG A 310 1.73 -8.10 9.47
N ALA A 311 1.27 -7.47 8.39
CA ALA A 311 1.99 -7.37 7.13
C ALA A 311 3.30 -6.57 7.30
N GLN A 312 3.23 -5.42 7.98
CA GLN A 312 4.38 -4.59 8.30
C GLN A 312 5.43 -5.34 9.13
N THR A 313 5.00 -6.04 10.19
CA THR A 313 5.90 -6.84 11.03
C THR A 313 6.56 -7.96 10.22
N THR A 314 5.80 -8.62 9.34
CA THR A 314 6.34 -9.67 8.45
C THR A 314 7.38 -9.08 7.50
N ALA A 315 7.12 -7.91 6.92
CA ALA A 315 8.06 -7.23 6.03
C ALA A 315 9.36 -6.83 6.75
N GLN A 316 9.26 -6.31 7.97
CA GLN A 316 10.41 -5.96 8.80
C GLN A 316 11.25 -7.19 9.18
N LEU A 317 10.61 -8.27 9.62
CA LEU A 317 11.30 -9.52 9.93
C LEU A 317 12.01 -10.10 8.72
N LEU A 318 11.38 -10.01 7.54
CA LEU A 318 12.00 -10.44 6.28
C LEU A 318 13.22 -9.58 5.92
N ALA A 319 13.10 -8.26 5.99
CA ALA A 319 14.22 -7.34 5.74
C ALA A 319 15.39 -7.61 6.70
N ASN A 320 15.11 -7.82 7.98
CA ASN A 320 16.12 -8.16 8.98
C ASN A 320 16.79 -9.50 8.68
N THR A 321 16.01 -10.52 8.31
CA THR A 321 16.53 -11.85 7.95
C THR A 321 17.46 -11.78 6.73
N LEU A 322 17.09 -10.98 5.73
CA LEU A 322 17.93 -10.75 4.55
C LEU A 322 19.26 -10.08 4.92
N SER A 323 19.21 -9.02 5.73
CA SER A 323 20.42 -8.35 6.21
C SER A 323 21.34 -9.30 7.00
N PHE A 324 20.75 -10.22 7.78
CA PHE A 324 21.51 -11.22 8.54
C PHE A 324 22.18 -12.23 7.60
N ARG A 325 21.48 -12.66 6.55
CA ARG A 325 22.05 -13.55 5.53
C ARG A 325 23.19 -12.88 4.78
N GLU A 326 23.04 -11.64 4.36
CA GLU A 326 24.12 -10.87 3.72
C GLU A 326 25.34 -10.76 4.64
N GLN A 327 25.14 -10.57 5.95
CA GLN A 327 26.22 -10.60 6.94
C GLN A 327 26.88 -11.98 7.04
N LEU A 328 26.11 -13.07 7.01
CA LEU A 328 26.67 -14.43 7.03
C LEU A 328 27.47 -14.74 5.77
N ASP A 329 26.97 -14.37 4.60
CA ASP A 329 27.67 -14.59 3.33
C ASP A 329 28.96 -13.76 3.28
N THR A 330 28.92 -12.51 3.75
CA THR A 330 30.12 -11.66 3.91
C THR A 330 31.11 -12.29 4.90
N ARG A 331 30.65 -12.87 6.01
CA ARG A 331 31.52 -13.58 6.97
C ARG A 331 32.19 -14.79 6.33
N LYS A 332 31.45 -15.63 5.62
CA LYS A 332 32.01 -16.78 4.89
C LYS A 332 33.04 -16.34 3.85
N GLN A 333 32.77 -15.26 3.11
CA GLN A 333 33.73 -14.68 2.17
C GLN A 333 34.99 -14.19 2.89
N ASN A 334 34.85 -13.53 4.03
CA ASN A 334 35.98 -13.10 4.85
C ASN A 334 36.80 -14.28 5.39
N GLU A 335 36.15 -15.35 5.86
CA GLU A 335 36.83 -16.57 6.28
C GLU A 335 37.58 -17.24 5.14
N ASN A 336 36.97 -17.33 3.96
CA ASN A 336 37.64 -17.81 2.76
C ASN A 336 38.84 -16.93 2.42
N MET A 337 38.70 -15.59 2.43
CA MET A 337 39.81 -14.67 2.24
C MET A 337 40.92 -14.87 3.29
N LEU A 338 40.58 -15.12 4.56
CA LEU A 338 41.58 -15.43 5.60
C LEU A 338 42.32 -16.74 5.31
N ASN A 339 41.62 -17.77 4.82
CA ASN A 339 42.24 -19.03 4.42
C ASN A 339 43.12 -18.84 3.17
N LEU A 340 42.69 -18.06 2.18
CA LEU A 340 43.53 -17.67 1.04
C LEU A 340 44.77 -16.91 1.51
N ASN A 341 44.64 -15.97 2.44
CA ASN A 341 45.77 -15.22 3.00
C ASN A 341 46.76 -16.14 3.74
N LYS A 342 46.29 -17.13 4.50
CA LYS A 342 47.18 -18.14 5.12
C LYS A 342 47.97 -18.93 4.07
N SER A 343 47.31 -19.36 3.00
CA SER A 343 47.96 -20.05 1.89
C SER A 343 49.00 -19.16 1.19
N VAL A 344 48.68 -17.89 0.96
CA VAL A 344 49.63 -16.91 0.39
C VAL A 344 50.85 -16.75 1.30
N VAL A 345 50.67 -16.57 2.61
CA VAL A 345 51.76 -16.47 3.58
C VAL A 345 52.63 -17.73 3.59
N PHE A 346 52.03 -18.92 3.47
CA PHE A 346 52.78 -20.18 3.38
C PHE A 346 53.66 -20.23 2.12
N ILE A 347 53.11 -19.89 0.96
CA ILE A 347 53.84 -19.87 -0.32
C ILE A 347 54.98 -18.84 -0.28
N THR A 348 54.73 -17.63 0.23
CA THR A 348 55.78 -16.61 0.36
C THR A 348 56.89 -17.04 1.31
N THR A 349 56.56 -17.78 2.38
CA THR A 349 57.57 -18.31 3.31
C THR A 349 58.43 -19.39 2.63
N LEU A 350 57.82 -20.29 1.84
CA LEU A 350 58.55 -21.33 1.12
C LEU A 350 59.49 -20.74 0.05
N THR A 351 59.04 -19.71 -0.67
CA THR A 351 59.87 -19.01 -1.66
C THR A 351 61.04 -18.27 -1.01
N LEU A 352 60.82 -17.57 0.11
CA LEU A 352 61.89 -16.92 0.89
C LEU A 352 62.96 -17.90 1.40
N LEU A 353 62.56 -19.14 1.73
CA LEU A 353 63.47 -20.20 2.17
C LEU A 353 64.28 -20.80 1.02
N TYR A 354 63.67 -20.98 -0.15
CA TYR A 354 64.29 -21.69 -1.26
C TYR A 354 65.09 -20.78 -2.21
N LEU A 355 64.67 -19.52 -2.37
CA LEU A 355 65.27 -18.59 -3.33
C LEU A 355 66.77 -18.31 -3.07
N PRO A 356 67.23 -18.06 -1.83
CA PRO A 356 68.65 -17.75 -1.58
C PRO A 356 69.59 -18.93 -1.85
N PRO A 357 69.33 -20.16 -1.36
CA PRO A 357 70.13 -21.33 -1.72
C PRO A 357 70.11 -21.63 -3.22
N SER A 358 68.95 -21.50 -3.89
CA SER A 358 68.87 -21.72 -5.35
C SER A 358 69.70 -20.70 -6.15
N PHE A 359 69.72 -19.43 -5.73
CA PHE A 359 70.58 -18.41 -6.35
C PHE A 359 72.07 -18.77 -6.20
N ILE A 360 72.49 -19.13 -4.99
CA ILE A 360 73.87 -19.52 -4.71
C ILE A 360 74.24 -20.82 -5.44
N ALA A 361 73.33 -21.79 -5.53
CA ALA A 361 73.52 -23.01 -6.29
C ALA A 361 73.68 -22.74 -7.79
N THR A 362 72.97 -21.76 -8.35
CA THR A 362 73.12 -21.36 -9.76
C THR A 362 74.44 -20.62 -9.99
N PHE A 363 74.79 -19.68 -9.10
CA PHE A 363 76.04 -18.91 -9.18
C PHE A 363 77.29 -19.79 -9.09
N PHE A 364 77.27 -20.77 -8.19
CA PHE A 364 78.39 -21.67 -7.95
C PHE A 364 78.33 -23.00 -8.70
N GLY A 365 77.16 -23.39 -9.21
CA GLY A 365 76.94 -24.65 -9.94
C GLY A 365 77.73 -24.77 -11.23
N MET A 366 78.09 -23.63 -11.86
CA MET A 366 78.92 -23.60 -13.06
C MET A 366 80.44 -23.59 -12.77
N ASN A 367 80.86 -23.32 -11.53
CA ASN A 367 82.27 -23.05 -11.22
C ASN A 367 82.95 -24.15 -10.38
N PHE A 368 82.20 -25.05 -9.74
CA PHE A 368 82.77 -26.07 -8.84
C PHE A 368 82.82 -27.49 -9.42
N PHE A 369 82.09 -27.75 -10.50
CA PHE A 369 82.06 -29.05 -11.17
C PHE A 369 82.69 -28.89 -12.55
N ASP A 370 83.89 -29.43 -12.71
CA ASP A 370 84.58 -29.51 -13.99
C ASP A 370 84.51 -30.96 -14.50
N LEU A 371 84.25 -31.12 -15.80
CA LEU A 371 84.19 -32.43 -16.45
C LEU A 371 85.57 -32.69 -17.06
N ASP A 372 86.31 -33.60 -16.45
CA ASP A 372 87.63 -34.00 -16.93
C ASP A 372 87.48 -34.91 -18.17
N ASP A 373 87.76 -34.36 -19.36
CA ASP A 373 87.51 -34.96 -20.68
C ASP A 373 88.33 -36.25 -20.93
N GLU A 374 89.41 -36.49 -20.17
CA GLU A 374 90.25 -37.69 -20.35
C GLU A 374 89.75 -38.92 -19.58
N ASN A 375 89.03 -38.75 -18.46
CA ASN A 375 88.68 -39.86 -17.56
C ASN A 375 87.19 -39.99 -17.27
N ASN A 376 86.34 -39.14 -17.87
CA ASN A 376 84.88 -39.20 -17.75
C ASN A 376 84.41 -39.20 -16.27
N ARG A 377 85.13 -38.47 -15.41
CA ARG A 377 84.89 -38.39 -13.97
C ARG A 377 84.62 -36.94 -13.58
N ILE A 378 83.53 -36.74 -12.84
CA ILE A 378 83.18 -35.42 -12.28
C ILE A 378 84.11 -35.17 -11.10
N VAL A 379 85.04 -34.23 -11.23
CA VAL A 379 85.95 -33.84 -10.14
C VAL A 379 85.33 -32.68 -9.39
N SER A 380 84.89 -32.93 -8.16
CA SER A 380 84.36 -31.90 -7.27
C SER A 380 85.50 -31.16 -6.58
N THR A 381 85.54 -29.84 -6.70
CA THR A 381 86.57 -29.01 -6.04
C THR A 381 86.42 -29.03 -4.51
N SER A 382 87.53 -29.13 -3.77
CA SER A 382 87.57 -29.19 -2.28
C SER A 382 87.01 -27.95 -1.54
N MET A 383 86.53 -26.92 -2.26
CA MET A 383 86.00 -25.65 -1.74
C MET A 383 84.45 -25.63 -1.60
N ILE A 384 83.78 -26.78 -1.77
CA ILE A 384 82.31 -26.90 -1.71
C ILE A 384 81.70 -26.43 -0.38
N TRP A 385 82.50 -26.33 0.70
CA TRP A 385 82.05 -25.81 1.99
C TRP A 385 81.66 -24.31 1.93
N ILE A 386 82.27 -23.53 1.02
CA ILE A 386 81.97 -22.10 0.83
C ILE A 386 80.53 -21.93 0.34
N TYR A 387 80.07 -22.82 -0.54
CA TYR A 387 78.69 -22.86 -1.00
C TYR A 387 77.70 -23.02 0.17
N VAL A 388 78.00 -23.94 1.10
CA VAL A 388 77.15 -24.20 2.27
C VAL A 388 77.10 -22.98 3.19
N VAL A 389 78.25 -22.40 3.50
CA VAL A 389 78.35 -21.22 4.38
C VAL A 389 77.66 -20.00 3.76
N ALA A 390 77.89 -19.72 2.48
CA ALA A 390 77.24 -18.62 1.77
C ALA A 390 75.72 -18.80 1.73
N SER A 391 75.23 -20.01 1.47
CA SER A 391 73.79 -20.33 1.46
C SER A 391 73.12 -20.07 2.81
N VAL A 392 73.76 -20.50 3.90
CA VAL A 392 73.24 -20.30 5.27
C VAL A 392 73.20 -18.82 5.63
N ILE A 393 74.28 -18.07 5.35
CA ILE A 393 74.35 -16.63 5.65
C ILE A 393 73.29 -15.86 4.86
N LEU A 394 73.13 -16.16 3.56
CA LEU A 394 72.15 -15.47 2.72
C LEU A 394 70.71 -15.78 3.15
N THR A 395 70.42 -17.03 3.52
CA THR A 395 69.09 -17.41 4.04
C THR A 395 68.79 -16.75 5.39
N ALA A 396 69.77 -16.66 6.28
CA ALA A 396 69.61 -15.93 7.54
C ALA A 396 69.35 -14.44 7.30
N ALA A 397 70.08 -13.82 6.36
CA ALA A 397 69.88 -12.42 6.00
C ALA A 397 68.48 -12.16 5.42
N THR A 398 67.98 -13.02 4.52
CA THR A 398 66.63 -12.86 3.95
C THR A 398 65.53 -13.04 4.99
N PHE A 399 65.66 -14.00 5.92
CA PHE A 399 64.72 -14.17 7.03
C PHE A 399 64.73 -12.98 8.00
N ILE A 400 65.91 -12.43 8.32
CA ILE A 400 66.03 -11.25 9.18
C ILE A 400 65.35 -10.04 8.52
N ILE A 401 65.62 -9.79 7.23
CA ILE A 401 64.98 -8.70 6.49
C ILE A 401 63.45 -8.88 6.46
N TYR A 402 62.96 -10.10 6.23
CA TYR A 402 61.53 -10.40 6.22
C TYR A 402 60.86 -10.14 7.58
N HIS A 403 61.46 -10.63 8.67
CA HIS A 403 60.95 -10.38 10.02
C HIS A 403 61.02 -8.88 10.39
N MET A 404 62.11 -8.19 10.03
CA MET A 404 62.21 -6.74 10.22
C MET A 404 61.14 -5.96 9.43
N LEU A 405 60.76 -6.44 8.25
CA LEU A 405 59.68 -5.84 7.45
C LEU A 405 58.30 -6.10 8.06
N LEU A 406 58.06 -7.33 8.55
CA LEU A 406 56.80 -7.73 9.19
C LEU A 406 56.56 -7.05 10.54
N GLU A 407 57.61 -6.88 11.34
CA GLU A 407 57.53 -6.24 12.67
C GLU A 407 57.40 -4.71 12.59
N GLY A 408 57.30 -4.14 11.38
CA GLY A 408 57.14 -2.70 11.18
C GLY A 408 58.43 -1.92 11.44
N GLY A 409 59.54 -2.40 10.89
CA GLY A 409 60.82 -1.70 10.88
C GLY A 409 60.75 -0.28 10.29
N PRO A 410 61.82 0.52 10.46
CA PRO A 410 61.81 1.99 10.62
C PRO A 410 61.26 2.83 9.46
N PHE A 411 60.84 2.22 8.35
CA PHE A 411 60.27 2.92 7.18
C PHE A 411 58.74 2.71 7.00
N GLY A 412 58.07 1.94 7.85
CA GLY A 412 56.63 1.68 7.77
C GLY A 412 55.86 2.12 9.01
N LYS A 413 55.38 3.37 9.07
CA LYS A 413 54.43 3.80 10.10
C LYS A 413 53.09 3.08 9.90
N ARG A 414 52.83 2.03 10.69
CA ARG A 414 51.56 1.74 11.38
C ARG A 414 51.72 0.46 12.20
N LYS A 415 51.90 0.61 13.51
CA LYS A 415 51.75 -0.48 14.49
C LYS A 415 50.33 -1.05 14.37
N MET A 416 50.17 -2.25 13.84
CA MET A 416 49.06 -3.11 14.28
C MET A 416 49.43 -3.63 15.66
N VAL A 417 48.87 -3.01 16.70
CA VAL A 417 48.97 -3.51 18.07
C VAL A 417 48.12 -4.77 18.14
N LEU A 418 48.75 -5.94 18.05
CA LEU A 418 48.16 -7.20 18.50
C LEU A 418 48.21 -7.20 20.04
N PRO A 419 47.07 -7.36 20.74
CA PRO A 419 47.03 -7.33 22.20
C PRO A 419 47.79 -8.54 22.76
N LYS A 420 48.58 -8.30 23.82
CA LYS A 420 49.39 -9.32 24.51
C LYS A 420 48.49 -10.44 25.03
N ALA A 421 48.99 -11.67 25.06
CA ALA A 421 48.25 -12.88 25.46
C ALA A 421 47.52 -12.79 26.83
N GLY A 422 47.95 -11.90 27.74
CA GLY A 422 47.25 -11.62 29.00
C GLY A 422 45.94 -10.83 28.85
N GLU A 423 45.81 -9.98 27.82
CA GLU A 423 44.58 -9.23 27.52
C GLU A 423 43.51 -10.09 26.85
N TRP A 424 43.88 -11.19 26.18
CA TRP A 424 42.91 -12.11 25.57
C TRP A 424 42.03 -12.82 26.59
N ASN A 425 42.56 -13.12 27.78
CA ASN A 425 41.75 -13.69 28.86
C ASN A 425 40.82 -12.63 29.48
N GLN A 426 41.26 -11.37 29.58
CA GLN A 426 40.40 -10.28 30.03
C GLN A 426 39.32 -9.94 29.00
N LEU A 427 39.62 -9.96 27.69
CA LEU A 427 38.65 -9.79 26.60
C LEU A 427 37.67 -10.96 26.53
N LYS A 428 38.11 -12.22 26.73
CA LYS A 428 37.20 -13.36 26.85
C LYS A 428 36.26 -13.24 28.06
N ILE A 429 36.76 -12.79 29.20
CA ILE A 429 35.95 -12.56 30.40
C ILE A 429 34.97 -11.40 30.18
N TRP A 430 35.40 -10.33 29.51
CA TRP A 430 34.57 -9.15 29.22
C TRP A 430 33.48 -9.46 28.18
N VAL A 431 33.80 -10.20 27.11
CA VAL A 431 32.83 -10.66 26.09
C VAL A 431 31.82 -11.64 26.69
N ARG A 432 32.25 -12.54 27.59
CA ARG A 432 31.35 -13.47 28.32
C ARG A 432 30.46 -12.77 29.35
N LYS A 433 30.93 -11.67 29.96
CA LYS A 433 30.10 -10.80 30.81
C LYS A 433 29.07 -10.01 30.00
N ARG A 434 29.40 -9.59 28.78
CA ARG A 434 28.49 -8.84 27.89
C ARG A 434 27.40 -9.74 27.28
N SER A 435 27.72 -10.99 26.96
CA SER A 435 26.72 -11.97 26.49
C SER A 435 25.71 -12.32 27.58
N THR A 436 26.16 -12.50 28.84
CA THR A 436 25.28 -12.78 29.98
C THR A 436 24.45 -11.56 30.43
N PHE A 437 24.93 -10.34 30.20
CA PHE A 437 24.13 -9.12 30.41
C PHE A 437 23.07 -8.91 29.32
N ALA A 438 23.38 -9.23 28.06
CA ALA A 438 22.41 -9.19 26.97
C ALA A 438 21.32 -10.26 27.13
N GLU A 439 21.67 -11.42 27.70
CA GLU A 439 20.73 -12.52 27.97
C GLU A 439 19.81 -12.24 29.18
N LYS A 440 20.28 -11.50 30.20
CA LYS A 440 19.44 -11.06 31.33
C LYS A 440 18.49 -9.91 31.01
N ASN A 441 18.88 -8.99 30.11
CA ASN A 441 18.00 -7.90 29.68
C ASN A 441 16.96 -8.32 28.63
N ALA A 442 17.12 -9.49 28.00
CA ALA A 442 16.13 -10.07 27.09
C ALA A 442 15.00 -10.85 27.81
N LEU A 443 15.11 -11.06 29.13
CA LEU A 443 14.13 -11.79 29.95
C LEU A 443 13.31 -10.88 30.90
N THR A 444 13.44 -9.56 30.78
CA THR A 444 12.70 -8.59 31.63
C THR A 444 12.11 -7.41 30.84
N VAL A 445 11.51 -7.68 29.68
CA VAL A 445 10.51 -6.81 29.03
C VAL A 445 9.36 -7.67 28.54
#